data_AF-A0A0B4ELJ4-F1
#
_entry.id   AF-A0A0B4ELJ4-F1
#
_cell.length_a   1.000
_cell.length_b   1.000
_cell.length_c   1.000
_cell.angle_alpha   90.00
_cell.angle_beta   90.00
_cell.angle_gamma   90.00
#
_symmetry.space_group_name_H-M   'P 1'
#
loop_
_entity.id
_entity.type
_entity.pdbx_description
1 polymer ?
#
loop_
_entity_poly.entity_id
_entity_poly.type
_entity_poly.pdbx_seq_one_letter_code
_entity_poly.pdbx_strand_id
1 'polypeptide(L)'
;MWLTQSYPDIEGIAAMLLSVPFAAFFLALIAGHQAMSRGRGAVLAGLAALLAALGGWAFWREATTPGLDVLLYTLLIWGAVLPGLVALGLGALAGRFDPGARQAA
;
A
#
# COMPACT_ATOMS: atom_id res chain seq x y z
N MET A 1 17.32 -25.03 35.21
CA MET A 1 17.57 -25.10 33.76
C MET A 1 16.37 -24.46 33.06
N TRP A 2 16.43 -23.16 32.79
CA TRP A 2 15.31 -22.33 32.32
C TRP A 2 15.82 -21.28 31.30
N LEU A 3 16.31 -21.73 30.13
CA LEU A 3 16.88 -20.84 29.10
C LEU A 3 16.52 -21.25 27.67
N THR A 4 15.30 -21.74 27.45
CA THR A 4 14.80 -22.04 26.09
C THR A 4 13.31 -21.73 25.99
N GLN A 5 12.91 -20.48 26.27
CA GLN A 5 11.74 -19.95 25.58
C GLN A 5 12.23 -19.48 24.21
N SER A 6 12.13 -20.38 23.24
CA SER A 6 12.19 -20.08 21.82
C SER A 6 11.26 -18.91 21.55
N TYR A 7 11.75 -17.79 21.03
CA TYR A 7 10.92 -16.71 20.47
C TYR A 7 10.40 -17.20 19.10
N PRO A 8 9.19 -17.76 18.98
CA PRO A 8 8.70 -18.32 17.72
C PRO A 8 8.19 -17.22 16.78
N ASP A 9 8.05 -15.99 17.27
CA ASP A 9 7.21 -14.98 16.63
C ASP A 9 8.00 -13.93 15.84
N ILE A 10 9.33 -13.88 15.95
CA ILE A 10 10.15 -12.87 15.26
C ILE A 10 10.09 -13.08 13.74
N GLU A 11 10.14 -14.34 13.28
CA GLU A 11 10.02 -14.66 11.85
C GLU A 11 8.61 -14.34 11.32
N GLY A 12 7.58 -14.63 12.10
CA GLY A 12 6.19 -14.31 11.75
C GLY A 12 5.93 -12.80 11.66
N ILE A 13 6.45 -12.04 12.63
CA ILE A 13 6.36 -10.57 12.65
C ILE A 13 7.14 -9.98 11.48
N ALA A 14 8.36 -10.46 11.19
CA ALA A 14 9.15 -10.01 10.05
C ALA A 14 8.45 -10.31 8.71
N ALA A 15 7.89 -11.52 8.55
CA ALA A 15 7.13 -11.90 7.36
C ALA A 15 5.87 -11.05 7.19
N MET A 16 5.15 -10.74 8.27
CA MET A 16 3.99 -9.84 8.23
C MET A 16 4.40 -8.41 7.85
N LEU A 17 5.46 -7.87 8.46
CA LEU A 17 5.96 -6.52 8.22
C LEU A 17 6.44 -6.31 6.78
N LEU A 18 6.92 -7.37 6.12
CA LEU A 18 7.35 -7.33 4.72
C LEU A 18 6.21 -7.65 3.75
N SER A 19 5.33 -8.60 4.08
CA SER A 19 4.27 -9.05 3.16
C SER A 19 3.17 -8.01 2.97
N VAL A 20 2.79 -7.28 4.02
CA VAL A 20 1.76 -6.23 3.94
C VAL A 20 2.13 -5.10 2.97
N PRO A 21 3.30 -4.44 3.07
CA PRO A 21 3.67 -3.38 2.12
C PRO A 21 3.81 -3.91 0.70
N PHE A 22 4.32 -5.14 0.53
CA PHE A 22 4.43 -5.78 -0.78
C PHE A 22 3.04 -6.02 -1.39
N ALA A 23 2.12 -6.63 -0.64
CA ALA A 23 0.76 -6.88 -1.10
C ALA A 23 0.03 -5.58 -1.44
N ALA A 24 0.16 -4.54 -0.59
CA ALA A 24 -0.42 -3.22 -0.85
C ALA A 24 0.10 -2.63 -2.16
N PHE A 25 1.41 -2.73 -2.43
CA PHE A 25 2.02 -2.29 -3.68
C PHE A 25 1.43 -3.01 -4.90
N PHE A 26 1.43 -4.35 -4.91
CA PHE A 26 0.93 -5.12 -6.06
C PHE A 26 -0.56 -4.91 -6.30
N LEU A 27 -1.36 -4.86 -5.24
CA LEU A 27 -2.80 -4.61 -5.35
C LEU A 27 -3.07 -3.21 -5.91
N ALA A 28 -2.34 -2.18 -5.45
CA ALA A 28 -2.47 -0.83 -5.97
C ALA A 28 -2.04 -0.74 -7.44
N LEU A 29 -0.95 -1.42 -7.83
CA LEU A 29 -0.50 -1.50 -9.22
C LEU A 29 -1.57 -2.11 -10.14
N ILE A 30 -2.11 -3.27 -9.75
CA ILE A 30 -3.14 -3.98 -10.52
C ILE A 30 -4.42 -3.15 -10.57
N ALA A 31 -4.86 -2.58 -9.45
CA ALA A 31 -6.04 -1.74 -9.38
C ALA A 31 -5.91 -0.49 -10.27
N GLY A 32 -4.73 0.15 -10.27
CA GLY A 32 -4.44 1.31 -11.10
C GLY A 32 -4.52 0.98 -12.59
N HIS A 33 -3.88 -0.13 -12.98
CA HIS A 33 -3.92 -0.62 -14.35
C HIS A 33 -5.34 -0.94 -14.80
N GLN A 34 -6.09 -1.71 -14.02
CA GLN A 34 -7.47 -2.11 -14.33
C GLN A 34 -8.45 -0.93 -14.35
N ALA A 35 -8.27 0.04 -13.46
CA ALA A 35 -9.11 1.23 -13.44
C ALA A 35 -8.89 2.07 -14.71
N MET A 36 -7.64 2.28 -15.11
CA MET A 36 -7.33 3.11 -16.27
C MET A 36 -7.60 2.40 -17.61
N SER A 37 -7.31 1.10 -17.72
CA SER A 37 -7.60 0.33 -18.94
C SER A 37 -9.09 0.27 -19.24
N ARG A 38 -9.95 0.30 -18.21
CA ARG A 38 -11.42 0.35 -18.35
C ARG A 38 -12.00 1.77 -18.39
N GLY A 39 -11.17 2.82 -18.46
CA GLY A 39 -11.62 4.22 -18.47
C GLY A 39 -12.29 4.68 -17.17
N ARG A 40 -12.13 3.96 -16.05
CA ARG A 40 -12.75 4.24 -14.75
C ARG A 40 -11.92 5.25 -13.94
N GLY A 41 -11.69 6.43 -14.51
CA GLY A 41 -10.88 7.49 -13.87
C GLY A 41 -11.41 7.91 -12.49
N ALA A 42 -12.72 7.89 -12.29
CA ALA A 42 -13.34 8.19 -10.99
C ALA A 42 -12.94 7.17 -9.89
N VAL A 43 -12.84 5.88 -10.24
CA VAL A 43 -12.40 4.84 -9.31
C VAL A 43 -10.92 5.04 -8.96
N LEU A 44 -10.09 5.36 -9.95
CA LEU A 44 -8.68 5.66 -9.73
C LEU A 44 -8.51 6.84 -8.76
N ALA A 45 -9.24 7.94 -9.00
CA ALA A 45 -9.22 9.12 -8.15
C ALA A 45 -9.70 8.80 -6.72
N GLY A 46 -10.75 7.97 -6.59
CA GLY A 46 -11.24 7.51 -5.29
C GLY A 46 -10.21 6.68 -4.53
N LEU A 47 -9.51 5.76 -5.20
CA LEU A 47 -8.43 4.95 -4.60
C LEU A 47 -7.24 5.81 -4.17
N ALA A 48 -6.85 6.78 -5.01
CA ALA A 48 -5.78 7.73 -4.68
C ALA A 48 -6.17 8.60 -3.47
N ALA A 49 -7.40 9.11 -3.44
CA ALA A 49 -7.92 9.90 -2.33
C ALA A 49 -7.99 9.09 -1.02
N LEU A 50 -8.41 7.82 -1.09
CA LEU A 50 -8.43 6.93 0.05
C LEU A 50 -7.02 6.70 0.62
N LEU A 51 -6.05 6.39 -0.24
CA LEU A 51 -4.66 6.22 0.16
C LEU A 51 -4.09 7.51 0.78
N ALA A 52 -4.38 8.67 0.19
CA ALA A 52 -3.97 9.96 0.73
C ALA A 52 -4.62 10.25 2.10
N ALA A 53 -5.90 9.93 2.27
CA ALA A 53 -6.60 10.07 3.55
C ALA A 53 -6.01 9.15 4.63
N LEU A 54 -5.70 7.90 4.30
CA LEU A 54 -5.04 6.97 5.20
C LEU A 54 -3.62 7.44 5.57
N GLY A 55 -2.87 7.96 4.61
CA GLY A 55 -1.56 8.57 4.84
C GLY A 55 -1.62 9.79 5.76
N GLY A 56 -2.56 10.71 5.50
CA GLY A 56 -2.78 11.88 6.34
C GLY A 56 -3.22 11.52 7.76
N TRP A 57 -4.10 10.52 7.90
CA TRP A 57 -4.49 9.99 9.20
C TRP A 57 -3.32 9.36 9.95
N ALA A 58 -2.50 8.53 9.27
CA ALA A 58 -1.32 7.92 9.86
C ALA A 58 -0.31 8.99 10.30
N PHE A 59 -0.09 10.02 9.49
CA PHE A 59 0.81 11.13 9.80
C PHE A 59 0.32 11.94 11.01
N TRP A 60 -0.99 12.19 11.09
CA TRP A 60 -1.59 12.81 12.26
C TRP A 60 -1.40 11.97 13.54
N ARG A 61 -1.56 10.64 13.43
CA ARG A 61 -1.35 9.71 14.55
C ARG A 61 0.12 9.64 14.96
N GLU A 62 1.05 9.67 14.00
CA GLU A 62 2.48 9.77 14.24
C GLU A 62 2.83 11.01 15.06
N ALA A 63 2.21 12.16 14.76
CA ALA A 63 2.46 13.41 15.48
C ALA A 63 1.84 13.48 16.88
N THR A 64 0.82 12.67 17.16
CA THR A 64 0.00 12.74 18.40
C THR A 64 0.22 11.58 19.36
N THR A 65 0.91 10.52 18.93
CA THR A 65 1.12 9.31 19.73
C THR A 65 2.58 9.24 20.19
N PRO A 66 2.90 9.22 21.49
CA PRO A 66 4.26 8.98 21.95
C PRO A 66 4.58 7.48 22.03
N GLY A 67 5.84 7.11 21.81
CA GLY A 67 6.35 5.76 22.03
C GLY A 67 6.42 4.88 20.78
N LEU A 68 6.33 3.55 20.98
CA LEU A 68 6.61 2.55 19.94
C LEU A 68 5.57 2.53 18.80
N ASP A 69 4.37 3.08 19.06
CA ASP A 69 3.30 3.21 18.06
C ASP A 69 3.66 4.16 16.91
N VAL A 70 4.54 5.14 17.15
CA VAL A 70 5.11 6.01 16.10
C VAL A 70 5.70 5.15 14.99
N LEU A 71 6.48 4.12 15.36
CA LEU A 71 7.16 3.26 14.42
C LEU A 71 6.17 2.53 13.48
N LEU A 72 4.99 2.16 14.00
CA LEU A 72 3.94 1.53 13.21
C LEU A 72 3.32 2.51 12.20
N TYR A 73 3.05 3.76 12.61
CA TYR A 73 2.52 4.77 11.71
C TYR A 73 3.55 5.19 10.66
N THR A 74 4.82 5.37 11.05
CA THR A 74 5.92 5.61 10.12
C THR A 74 6.04 4.47 9.11
N LEU A 75 6.01 3.21 9.57
CA LEU A 75 6.07 2.05 8.68
C LEU A 75 4.86 1.96 7.74
N LEU A 76 3.67 2.31 8.22
CA LEU A 76 2.47 2.36 7.37
C LEU A 76 2.62 3.40 6.26
N ILE A 77 3.10 4.60 6.58
CA ILE A 77 3.31 5.69 5.61
C ILE A 77 4.35 5.29 4.57
N TRP A 78 5.53 4.87 5.02
CA TRP A 78 6.67 4.59 4.15
C TRP A 78 6.61 3.24 3.47
N GLY A 79 6.01 2.24 4.11
CA GLY A 79 5.90 0.88 3.61
C GLY A 79 4.67 0.64 2.73
N ALA A 80 3.51 1.18 3.09
CA ALA A 80 2.27 0.86 2.39
C ALA A 80 1.71 2.05 1.60
N VAL A 81 1.57 3.22 2.23
CA VAL A 81 0.85 4.35 1.60
C VAL A 81 1.65 4.96 0.46
N LEU A 82 2.90 5.35 0.69
CA LEU A 82 3.75 5.95 -0.34
C LEU A 82 4.01 4.97 -1.49
N PRO A 83 4.47 3.72 -1.24
CA PRO A 83 4.64 2.75 -2.31
C PRO A 83 3.33 2.42 -3.02
N GLY A 84 2.21 2.34 -2.30
CA GLY A 84 0.89 2.10 -2.87
C GLY A 84 0.44 3.22 -3.82
N LEU A 85 0.65 4.49 -3.47
CA LEU A 85 0.36 5.63 -4.36
C LEU A 85 1.23 5.60 -5.62
N VAL A 86 2.52 5.29 -5.48
CA VAL A 86 3.44 5.14 -6.60
C VAL A 86 2.99 3.98 -7.50
N ALA A 87 2.67 2.83 -6.92
CA ALA A 87 2.20 1.67 -7.67
C ALA A 87 0.89 1.96 -8.40
N LEU A 88 -0.07 2.62 -7.74
CA LEU A 88 -1.34 3.02 -8.34
C LEU A 88 -1.11 3.93 -9.56
N GLY A 89 -0.19 4.88 -9.45
CA GLY A 89 0.22 5.76 -10.54
C GLY A 89 0.88 5.01 -11.69
N LEU A 90 1.84 4.13 -11.40
CA LEU A 90 2.51 3.29 -12.40
C LEU A 90 1.52 2.36 -13.12
N GLY A 91 0.60 1.76 -12.37
CA GLY A 91 -0.47 0.92 -12.90
C GLY A 91 -1.36 1.72 -13.84
N ALA A 92 -1.82 2.89 -13.40
CA ALA A 92 -2.63 3.78 -14.22
C ALA A 92 -1.93 4.17 -15.53
N LEU A 93 -0.65 4.54 -15.45
CA LEU A 93 0.16 4.84 -16.64
C LEU A 93 0.22 3.63 -17.58
N ALA A 94 0.53 2.44 -17.07
CA ALA A 94 0.55 1.22 -17.87
C ALA A 94 -0.82 0.93 -18.52
N GLY A 95 -1.92 1.08 -17.77
CA GLY A 95 -3.28 0.87 -18.30
C GLY A 95 -3.70 1.88 -19.36
N ARG A 96 -3.19 3.11 -19.31
CA ARG A 96 -3.43 4.15 -20.34
C ARG A 96 -2.81 3.77 -21.69
N PHE A 97 -1.65 3.13 -21.66
CA PHE A 97 -0.91 2.74 -22.85
C PHE A 97 -1.25 1.34 -23.36
N ASP A 98 -2.10 0.59 -22.65
CA ASP A 98 -2.49 -0.76 -23.06
C ASP A 98 -3.34 -0.72 -24.35
N PRO A 99 -2.81 -1.22 -25.49
CA PRO A 99 -3.55 -1.25 -26.74
C PRO A 99 -4.65 -2.31 -26.75
N GLY A 100 -4.55 -3.36 -25.93
CA GLY A 100 -5.55 -4.43 -25.86
C GLY A 100 -6.87 -3.95 -25.25
N ALA A 101 -6.81 -2.99 -24.33
CA ALA A 101 -7.99 -2.39 -23.71
C ALA A 101 -8.83 -1.55 -24.70
N ARG A 102 -8.21 -1.01 -25.75
CA ARG A 102 -8.89 -0.20 -26.78
C ARG A 102 -9.56 -1.03 -27.88
N GLN A 103 -9.19 -2.30 -28.01
CA GLN A 103 -9.78 -3.21 -29.00
C GLN A 103 -11.03 -3.94 -28.46
N ALA A 104 -11.23 -3.93 -27.14
CA ALA A 104 -12.35 -4.59 -26.47
C ALA A 104 -13.52 -3.65 -26.09
N ALA A 105 -13.41 -2.35 -26.40
CA ALA A 105 -14.41 -1.31 -26.15
C ALA A 105 -15.03 -0.83 -27.46
#